data_AF-A0A7J4SZ13-F1
#
_entry.id   AF-A0A7J4SZ13-F1
#
_cell.length_a   1.000
_cell.length_b   1.000
_cell.length_c   1.000
_cell.angle_alpha   90.00
_cell.angle_beta   90.00
_cell.angle_gamma   90.00
#
_symmetry.space_group_name_H-M   'P 1'
#
loop_
_entity.id
_entity.type
_entity.pdbx_description
1 polymer ?
#
loop_
_entity_poly.entity_id
_entity_poly.type
_entity_poly.pdbx_seq_one_letter_code
_entity_poly.pdbx_strand_id
1 'polypeptide(L)' 'MKRLESTGARMACLELGRLEWYGVVDGKVVQYSWCIGEEDIEWYHELNSSFLSRKPLIEA' A
#
# COMPACT_ATOMS: atom_id res chain seq x y z
N MET A 1 20.76 10.69 -5.53
CA MET A 1 19.45 10.04 -5.79
C MET A 1 19.19 9.05 -4.67
N LYS A 2 18.05 9.15 -3.97
CA LYS A 2 17.69 8.18 -2.91
C LYS A 2 16.95 7.00 -3.53
N ARG A 3 17.14 5.80 -2.97
CA ARG A 3 16.38 4.60 -3.35
C ARG A 3 14.96 4.68 -2.79
N LEU A 4 13.97 4.17 -3.53
CA LEU A 4 12.56 4.17 -3.11
C LEU A 4 12.39 3.54 -1.73
N GLU A 5 13.07 2.43 -1.49
CA GLU A 5 13.01 1.67 -0.24
C GLU A 5 13.47 2.47 0.98
N SER A 6 14.26 3.53 0.78
CA SER A 6 14.68 4.42 1.87
C SER A 6 13.56 5.34 2.37
N THR A 7 12.43 5.42 1.66
CA THR A 7 11.22 6.14 2.10
C THR A 7 10.21 5.22 2.79
N GLY A 8 10.52 3.92 2.92
CA GLY A 8 9.59 2.91 3.40
C GLY A 8 8.62 2.39 2.33
N ALA A 9 8.59 3.02 1.15
CA ALA A 9 7.77 2.59 0.01
C ALA A 9 8.39 1.38 -0.70
N ARG A 10 7.55 0.56 -1.31
CA ARG A 10 7.93 -0.57 -2.16
C ARG A 10 7.18 -0.49 -3.48
N MET A 11 7.87 -0.77 -4.58
CA MET A 11 7.23 -0.94 -5.88
C MET A 11 6.52 -2.28 -5.93
N ALA A 12 5.19 -2.27 -5.94
CA ALA A 12 4.38 -3.47 -5.97
C ALA A 12 4.03 -3.92 -7.39
N CYS A 13 3.88 -2.96 -8.31
CA CYS A 13 3.70 -3.23 -9.74
C CYS A 13 4.13 -2.01 -10.56
N LEU A 14 5.18 -2.16 -11.37
CA LEU A 14 5.72 -1.06 -12.17
C LEU A 14 4.75 -0.63 -13.29
N GLU A 15 4.12 -1.61 -13.96
CA GLU A 15 3.22 -1.37 -15.09
C GLU A 15 1.98 -0.55 -14.70
N LEU A 16 1.49 -0.77 -13.49
CA LEU A 16 0.32 -0.08 -12.93
C LEU A 16 0.68 1.12 -12.06
N GLY A 17 1.98 1.45 -11.93
CA GLY A 17 2.44 2.52 -11.05
C GLY A 17 1.99 2.34 -9.60
N ARG A 18 2.07 1.11 -9.08
CA ARG A 18 1.57 0.77 -7.73
C ARG A 18 2.70 0.76 -6.71
N LEU A 19 2.51 1.52 -5.64
CA LEU A 19 3.38 1.57 -4.46
C LEU A 19 2.66 1.03 -3.24
N GLU A 20 3.43 0.41 -2.34
CA GLU A 20 2.93 -0.13 -1.08
C GLU A 20 3.85 0.21 0.09
N TRP A 21 3.26 0.27 1.29
CA TRP A 21 3.95 0.48 2.56
C TRP A 21 3.46 -0.53 3.58
N TYR A 22 4.35 -1.03 4.42
CA TYR A 22 3.93 -1.79 5.59
C TYR A 22 3.20 -0.88 6.58
N GLY A 23 2.04 -1.33 7.02
CA GLY A 23 1.18 -0.64 7.98
C GLY A 23 0.60 -1.60 9.02
N VAL A 24 -0.20 -1.05 9.94
CA VAL A 24 -0.93 -1.84 10.93
C VAL A 24 -2.39 -1.43 10.94
N VAL A 25 -3.31 -2.39 10.81
CA VAL A 25 -4.76 -2.21 10.97
C VAL A 25 -5.27 -3.31 11.89
N ASP A 26 -6.06 -2.95 12.91
CA ASP A 26 -6.58 -3.86 13.93
C ASP A 26 -5.49 -4.76 14.57
N GLY A 27 -4.32 -4.18 14.83
CA GLY A 27 -3.16 -4.88 15.40
C GLY A 27 -2.48 -5.89 14.46
N LYS A 28 -2.88 -5.94 13.18
CA LYS A 28 -2.30 -6.84 12.17
C LYS A 28 -1.46 -6.06 11.16
N VAL A 29 -0.35 -6.66 10.73
CA VAL A 29 0.49 -6.11 9.67
C VAL A 29 -0.22 -6.23 8.32
N VAL A 30 -0.26 -5.13 7.57
CA VAL A 30 -0.91 -5.01 6.26
C VAL A 30 0.00 -4.30 5.26
N GLN A 31 -0.38 -4.28 3.99
CA GLN A 31 0.14 -3.34 3.00
C GLN A 31 -0.86 -2.21 2.80
N TYR A 32 -0.47 -0.98 3.13
CA TYR A 32 -1.12 0.20 2.57
C TYR A 32 -0.74 0.31 1.09
N SER A 33 -1.71 0.63 0.25
CA SER A 33 -1.57 0.52 -1.20
C SER A 33 -2.07 1.77 -1.89
N TRP A 34 -1.28 2.24 -2.86
CA TRP A 34 -1.60 3.36 -3.71
C TRP A 34 -1.28 3.04 -5.17
N CYS A 35 -2.18 3.39 -6.06
CA CYS A 35 -2.04 3.28 -7.51
C CYS A 35 -2.01 4.65 -8.17
N ILE A 36 -1.34 4.75 -9.31
CA ILE A 36 -1.38 5.96 -10.13
C ILE A 36 -2.83 6.37 -10.45
N GLY A 37 -3.14 7.65 -10.21
CA GLY A 37 -4.49 8.19 -10.35
C GLY A 37 -5.29 8.27 -9.04
N GLU A 38 -4.79 7.68 -7.96
CA GLU A 38 -5.34 7.89 -6.61
C GLU A 38 -4.73 9.17 -6.00
N GLU A 39 -5.55 9.98 -5.33
CA GLU A 39 -5.11 11.23 -4.70
C GLU A 39 -4.24 10.95 -3.46
N ASP A 40 -4.70 10.01 -2.63
CA ASP A 40 -4.06 9.62 -1.37
C ASP A 40 -4.06 8.10 -1.17
N ILE A 41 -3.36 7.65 -0.12
CA ILE A 41 -3.39 6.26 0.33
C ILE A 41 -4.69 6.05 1.12
N GLU A 42 -5.69 5.43 0.48
CA GLU A 42 -6.98 5.11 1.11
C GLU A 42 -7.25 3.61 1.24
N TRP A 43 -6.30 2.77 0.82
CA TRP A 43 -6.54 1.34 0.69
C TRP A 43 -5.46 0.53 1.39
N TYR A 44 -5.87 -0.60 1.95
CA TYR A 44 -4.96 -1.59 2.48
C TYR A 44 -5.38 -3.01 2.13
N HIS A 45 -4.43 -3.94 2.12
CA HIS A 45 -4.74 -5.36 2.02
C HIS A 45 -3.84 -6.18 2.94
N GLU A 46 -4.27 -7.41 3.25
CA GLU A 46 -3.49 -8.31 4.10
C GLU A 46 -2.28 -8.83 3.31
N LEU A 47 -1.21 -9.22 4.01
CA LEU A 47 0.04 -9.65 3.37
C LEU A 47 -0.13 -10.89 2.47
N ASN A 48 -1.12 -11.74 2.79
CA ASN A 48 -1.41 -12.98 2.07
C ASN A 48 -2.63 -12.85 1.13
N SER A 49 -3.08 -11.62 0.87
CA SER A 49 -4.21 -11.36 -0.01
C SER A 49 -3.78 -10.58 -1.26
N SER A 50 -4.62 -10.62 -2.30
CA SER A 50 -4.38 -9.85 -3.51
C SER A 50 -4.72 -8.38 -3.29
N PHE A 51 -4.04 -7.47 -3.98
CA PHE A 51 -4.44 -6.06 -4.10
C PHE A 51 -5.93 -5.90 -4.49
N LEU A 52 -6.48 -6.84 -5.27
CA LEU A 52 -7.91 -6.83 -5.65
C LEU A 52 -8.87 -7.00 -4.46
N SER A 53 -8.36 -7.47 -3.32
CA SER A 53 -9.11 -7.63 -2.06
C SER A 53 -8.91 -6.47 -1.09
N ARG A 54 -8.43 -5.31 -1.60
CA ARG A 54 -8.18 -4.14 -0.78
C ARG A 54 -9.44 -3.67 -0.05
N LYS A 55 -9.24 -3.21 1.17
CA LYS A 55 -10.23 -2.65 2.07
C LYS A 55 -9.93 -1.16 2.24
N PRO A 56 -10.96 -0.32 2.39
CA PRO A 56 -10.75 1.09 2.67
C PRO A 56 -10.07 1.24 4.03
N LEU A 57 -9.09 2.12 4.11
CA LEU A 57 -8.61 2.66 5.37
C LEU A 57 -9.74 3.50 5.95
N ILE A 58 -10.30 3.06 7.06
CA ILE A 58 -11.22 3.89 7.84
C ILE A 58 -10.31 4.70 8.76
N GLU A 59 -10.33 6.03 8.61
CA GLU A 59 -9.62 6.90 9.55
C GLU A 59 -10.09 6.60 10.99
N ALA A 60 -9.12 6.42 11.89
CA ALA A 60 -9.36 6.22 13.31
C ALA A 60 -9.73 7.53 14.01
#